data_AF-A0A954R480-F1
#
_entry.id   AF-A0A954R480-F1
#
_cell.length_a   1.000
_cell.length_b   1.000
_cell.length_c   1.000
_cell.angle_alpha   90.00
_cell.angle_beta   90.00
_cell.angle_gamma   90.00
#
_symmetry.space_group_name_H-M   'P 1'
#
loop_
_entity.id
_entity.type
_entity.pdbx_description
1 polymer ?
#
loop_
_entity_poly.entity_id
_entity_poly.type
_entity_poly.pdbx_seq_one_letter_code
_entity_poly.pdbx_strand_id
1 'polypeptide(L)'
;MRNKEEHRTDRITDAVHASDGRMFLQLWHMGRVSHPDYQGGRLPVGPSPIAATGEAHTPTGKKPYVVPQALSAKEIARVIDD
;
A
#
# COMPACT_ATOMS: atom_id res chain seq x y z
N MET A 1 6.42 17.54 -14.79
CA MET A 1 7.56 17.23 -13.91
C MET A 1 7.38 15.78 -13.47
N ARG A 2 8.35 14.89 -13.74
CA ARG A 2 8.25 13.43 -13.48
C ARG A 2 8.83 13.07 -12.11
N ASN A 3 8.29 12.05 -11.45
CA ASN A 3 8.56 11.71 -10.04
C ASN A 3 9.83 10.84 -9.87
N LYS A 4 10.56 11.02 -8.76
CA LYS A 4 11.82 10.30 -8.47
C LYS A 4 11.69 8.77 -8.37
N GLU A 5 10.50 8.25 -8.11
CA GLU A 5 10.25 6.80 -7.99
C GLU A 5 10.23 6.08 -9.34
N GLU A 6 9.80 6.74 -10.42
CA GLU A 6 9.75 6.17 -11.78
C GLU A 6 11.13 5.66 -12.22
N HIS A 7 12.20 6.40 -11.94
CA HIS A 7 13.56 6.03 -12.36
C HIS A 7 14.22 4.94 -11.52
N ARG A 8 13.63 4.57 -10.39
CA ARG A 8 14.23 3.54 -9.51
C ARG A 8 13.97 2.14 -10.06
N THR A 9 12.81 1.95 -10.70
CA THR A 9 12.42 0.68 -11.31
C THR A 9 13.04 0.46 -12.68
N ASP A 10 13.41 1.53 -13.40
CA ASP A 10 14.02 1.45 -14.74
C ASP A 10 15.21 0.48 -14.79
N ARG A 11 16.13 0.56 -13.82
CA ARG A 11 17.29 -0.36 -13.78
C ARG A 11 16.90 -1.83 -13.60
N ILE A 12 15.82 -2.09 -12.87
CA ILE A 12 15.32 -3.45 -12.62
C ILE A 12 14.64 -3.97 -13.88
N THR A 13 13.76 -3.16 -14.48
CA THR A 13 13.07 -3.52 -15.73
C THR A 13 14.06 -3.73 -16.86
N ASP A 14 15.08 -2.87 -16.98
CA ASP A 14 16.12 -2.97 -18.00
C ASP A 14 16.94 -4.27 -17.84
N ALA A 15 17.33 -4.62 -16.63
CA ALA A 15 18.07 -5.86 -16.38
C ALA A 15 17.25 -7.11 -16.72
N VAL A 16 15.96 -7.12 -16.38
CA VAL A 16 15.04 -8.21 -16.74
C VAL A 16 14.90 -8.32 -18.26
N HIS A 17 14.66 -7.20 -18.96
CA HIS A 17 14.51 -7.20 -20.42
C HIS A 17 15.81 -7.50 -21.17
N ALA A 18 16.97 -7.04 -20.66
CA ALA A 18 18.28 -7.39 -21.22
C ALA A 18 18.58 -8.89 -21.14
N SER A 19 17.92 -9.60 -20.23
CA SER A 19 17.97 -11.07 -20.09
C SER A 19 16.83 -11.78 -20.84
N ASP A 20 16.13 -11.08 -21.73
CA ASP A 20 14.90 -11.50 -22.43
C ASP A 20 13.76 -11.99 -21.51
N GLY A 21 13.77 -11.53 -20.26
CA GLY A 21 12.69 -11.78 -19.31
C GLY A 21 11.46 -10.90 -19.59
N ARG A 22 10.35 -11.22 -18.93
CA ARG A 22 9.15 -10.37 -18.87
C ARG A 22 8.74 -10.22 -17.41
N MET A 23 8.29 -9.04 -17.04
CA MET A 23 7.82 -8.76 -15.69
C MET A 23 6.57 -7.89 -15.70
N PHE A 24 5.83 -7.95 -14.59
CA PHE A 24 4.68 -7.11 -14.33
C PHE A 24 4.87 -6.45 -12.96
N LEU A 25 4.33 -5.24 -12.81
CA LEU A 25 4.27 -4.56 -11.52
C LEU A 25 2.96 -4.91 -10.82
N GLN A 26 3.04 -5.44 -9.61
CA GLN A 26 1.86 -5.60 -8.75
C GLN A 26 1.53 -4.25 -8.12
N LEU A 27 0.42 -3.64 -8.56
CA LEU A 27 -0.15 -2.47 -7.90
C LEU A 27 -0.82 -2.91 -6.59
N TRP A 28 -0.64 -2.15 -5.51
CA TRP A 28 -1.09 -2.58 -4.21
C TRP A 28 -1.58 -1.45 -3.32
N HIS A 29 -2.71 -1.70 -2.65
CA HIS A 29 -3.26 -0.87 -1.58
C HIS A 29 -3.59 -1.77 -0.39
N MET A 30 -2.89 -1.61 0.74
CA MET A 30 -3.01 -2.54 1.89
C MET A 30 -4.36 -2.47 2.61
N GLY A 31 -5.04 -1.31 2.55
CA GLY A 31 -6.31 -1.10 3.23
C GLY A 31 -6.21 -1.36 4.74
N ARG A 32 -7.16 -2.13 5.28
CA ARG A 32 -7.26 -2.41 6.73
C ARG A 32 -6.16 -3.33 7.27
N VAL A 33 -5.39 -3.98 6.41
CA VAL A 33 -4.28 -4.86 6.80
C VAL A 33 -3.00 -4.02 6.90
N SER A 34 -3.04 -3.00 7.75
CA SER A 34 -1.95 -2.04 7.97
C SER A 34 -2.00 -1.50 9.41
N HIS A 35 -1.08 -0.61 9.79
CA HIS A 35 -1.02 -0.02 11.13
C HIS A 35 -0.70 1.49 11.05
N PRO A 36 -1.19 2.32 11.99
CA PRO A 36 -0.87 3.74 12.05
C PRO A 36 0.62 4.09 12.06
N ASP A 37 1.46 3.16 12.50
CA ASP A 37 2.94 3.27 12.46
C ASP A 37 3.46 3.54 11.03
N TYR A 38 2.74 3.09 10.00
CA TYR A 38 3.09 3.30 8.59
C TYR A 38 2.44 4.53 7.95
N GLN A 39 1.54 5.20 8.68
CA GLN A 39 0.66 6.25 8.12
C GLN A 39 0.77 7.56 8.91
N GLY A 40 1.90 7.78 9.59
CA GLY A 40 2.12 8.98 10.40
C GLY A 40 1.09 9.12 11.54
N GLY A 41 0.63 8.01 12.10
CA GLY A 41 -0.39 7.98 13.14
C GLY A 41 -1.84 8.00 12.65
N ARG A 42 -2.09 8.17 11.34
CA ARG A 42 -3.45 8.07 10.78
C ARG A 42 -3.96 6.62 10.80
N LEU A 43 -5.27 6.47 10.90
CA LEU A 43 -5.90 5.15 10.80
C LEU A 43 -5.80 4.61 9.37
N PRO A 44 -5.50 3.31 9.19
CA PRO A 44 -5.74 2.61 7.94
C PRO A 44 -7.18 2.76 7.47
N VAL A 45 -7.39 2.63 6.16
CA VAL A 45 -8.72 2.74 5.55
C VAL A 45 -9.28 1.37 5.15
N GLY A 46 -10.61 1.24 5.16
CA GLY A 46 -11.29 0.03 4.75
C GLY A 46 -12.71 0.29 4.25
N PRO A 47 -13.40 -0.74 3.73
CA PRO A 47 -14.79 -0.61 3.30
C PRO A 47 -15.78 -0.45 4.48
N SER A 48 -15.37 -0.85 5.68
CA SER A 48 -16.19 -0.81 6.90
C SER A 48 -15.28 -0.73 8.12
N PRO A 49 -15.78 -0.22 9.28
CA PRO A 49 -14.99 -0.07 10.50
C PRO A 49 -14.86 -1.40 11.24
N ILE A 50 -14.25 -2.39 10.58
CA ILE A 50 -14.05 -3.74 11.10
C ILE A 50 -12.56 -4.05 11.02
N ALA A 51 -11.91 -4.18 12.17
CA ALA A 51 -10.51 -4.57 12.29
C ALA A 51 -10.26 -5.91 11.58
N ALA A 52 -9.07 -6.07 11.01
CA ALA A 52 -8.62 -7.37 10.53
C ALA A 52 -8.29 -8.28 11.73
N THR A 53 -8.37 -9.60 11.53
CA THR A 53 -7.92 -10.58 12.52
C THR A 53 -6.39 -10.66 12.55
N GLY A 54 -5.83 -10.80 13.75
CA GLY A 54 -4.39 -10.96 13.95
C GLY A 54 -3.65 -9.64 14.17
N GLU A 55 -2.38 -9.61 13.75
CA GLU A 55 -1.45 -8.54 14.06
C GLU A 55 -0.73 -8.04 12.80
N ALA A 56 -0.53 -6.72 12.73
CA ALA A 56 0.38 -6.10 11.77
C ALA A 56 1.82 -6.32 12.22
N HIS A 57 2.70 -6.60 11.27
CA HIS A 57 4.13 -6.40 11.48
C HIS A 57 4.38 -4.89 11.49
N THR A 58 4.99 -4.34 12.53
CA THR A 58 5.38 -2.93 12.59
C THR A 58 6.87 -2.78 12.90
N PRO A 59 7.48 -1.59 12.70
CA PRO A 59 8.90 -1.37 12.98
C PRO A 59 9.31 -1.67 14.43
N THR A 60 8.36 -1.66 15.38
CA THR A 60 8.61 -1.92 16.79
C THR A 60 8.03 -3.26 17.26
N GLY A 61 7.83 -4.21 16.34
CA GLY A 61 7.27 -5.53 16.64
C GLY A 61 5.84 -5.72 16.11
N LYS A 62 5.25 -6.88 16.41
CA LYS A 62 3.86 -7.16 16.04
C LYS A 62 2.91 -6.35 16.93
N LYS A 63 1.86 -5.79 16.32
CA LYS A 63 0.81 -5.05 17.01
C LYS A 63 -0.56 -5.47 16.48
N PRO A 64 -1.62 -5.48 17.31
CA PRO A 64 -2.97 -5.76 16.83
C PRO A 64 -3.38 -4.82 15.70
N TYR A 65 -4.14 -5.32 14.73
CA TYR A 65 -4.78 -4.43 13.75
C TYR A 65 -5.77 -3.51 14.44
N VAL A 66 -5.75 -2.23 14.06
CA VAL A 66 -6.71 -1.23 14.55
C VAL A 66 -7.99 -1.26 13.72
N VAL A 67 -9.08 -0.75 14.28
CA VAL A 67 -10.31 -0.52 13.51
C VAL A 67 -10.02 0.54 12.44
N PRO A 68 -10.20 0.23 11.15
CA PRO A 68 -9.91 1.18 10.08
C PRO A 68 -11.00 2.26 9.99
N GLN A 69 -10.65 3.38 9.36
CA GLN A 69 -11.63 4.37 8.91
C GLN A 69 -12.40 3.80 7.70
N ALA A 70 -13.74 3.82 7.76
CA ALA A 70 -14.57 3.48 6.62
C ALA A 70 -14.48 4.58 5.55
N LEU A 71 -14.20 4.19 4.31
CA LEU A 71 -14.12 5.12 3.18
C LEU A 71 -15.53 5.61 2.77
N SER A 72 -15.62 6.89 2.48
CA SER A 72 -16.73 7.48 1.74
C SER A 72 -16.61 7.23 0.23
N ALA A 73 -17.72 7.39 -0.51
CA ALA A 73 -17.72 7.28 -1.97
C ALA A 73 -16.71 8.23 -2.64
N LYS A 74 -16.54 9.45 -2.10
CA LYS A 74 -15.56 10.42 -2.60
C LYS A 74 -14.12 9.94 -2.40
N GLU A 75 -13.84 9.33 -1.26
CA GLU A 75 -12.49 8.79 -0.98
C GLU A 75 -12.22 7.51 -1.79
N ILE A 76 -13.25 6.70 -2.08
CA ILE A 76 -13.12 5.56 -3.01
C ILE A 76 -12.73 6.04 -4.41
N ALA A 77 -13.38 7.09 -4.91
CA ALA A 77 -13.00 7.68 -6.20
C ALA A 77 -11.53 8.12 -6.21
N ARG A 78 -11.03 8.68 -5.10
CA ARG A 78 -9.63 9.03 -4.97
C ARG A 78 -8.69 7.82 -5.04
N VAL A 79 -9.05 6.70 -4.39
CA VAL A 79 -8.26 5.45 -4.42
C VAL A 79 -8.19 4.87 -5.84
N ILE A 80 -9.22 5.05 -6.67
CA ILE A 80 -9.21 4.60 -8.07
C ILE A 80 -8.23 5.46 -8.92
N ASP A 81 -8.08 6.73 -8.57
CA ASP A 81 -7.23 7.69 -9.27
C ASP A 81 -5.75 7.65 -8.81
N ASP A 82 -5.40 6.84 -7.81
CA ASP A 82 -4.04 6.66 -7.29
C ASP A 82 -3.26 5.59 -8.09
#